data_AF-A0A257Y9J3-F1
#
_entry.id   AF-A0A257Y9J3-F1
#
_cell.length_a   1.000
_cell.length_b   1.000
_cell.length_c   1.000
_cell.angle_alpha   90.00
_cell.angle_beta   90.00
_cell.angle_gamma   90.00
#
_symmetry.space_group_name_H-M   'P 1'
#
loop_
_entity.id
_entity.type
_entity.pdbx_description
1 polymer ?
#
loop_
_entity_poly.entity_id
_entity_poly.type
_entity_poly.pdbx_seq_one_letter_code
_entity_poly.pdbx_strand_id
1 'polypeptide(L)'
;MATRRRLWRVACCAALSAAASAIASAQIPLTQVEGSRFECGGGNIAACVDGWEKRLIDAHPGEIRRTADGWLSVKLADGNWTEVGDECPTCHFAMDLLQDDRFLAIIAFGEENIYWQLLDRRTGRLTDLEGYPLFSPDGQKIAIGERDEMNANALDIYDLTDAGPVRVFRGILPTEDWAPQQLCWVSNTIVGYERAKTDAPYDKPGAPEALVFRDGKWSIQPGKAGCSLTS
;
A
#
# COMPACT_ATOMS: atom_id res chain seq x y z
N MET A 1 59.89 40.94 44.91
CA MET A 1 58.55 40.33 45.08
C MET A 1 57.64 40.90 44.01
N ALA A 2 57.44 40.16 42.91
CA ALA A 2 56.73 40.63 41.73
C ALA A 2 55.45 39.80 41.52
N THR A 3 54.31 40.44 41.70
CA THR A 3 52.98 39.88 41.47
C THR A 3 52.56 40.18 40.03
N ARG A 4 52.44 39.16 39.18
CA ARG A 4 51.78 39.27 37.86
C ARG A 4 50.60 38.31 37.81
N ARG A 5 49.39 38.87 37.86
CA ARG A 5 48.12 38.19 37.62
C ARG A 5 47.98 37.90 36.11
N ARG A 6 47.73 36.65 35.72
CA ARG A 6 47.27 36.30 34.36
C ARG A 6 45.77 36.07 34.41
N LEU A 7 45.04 36.93 33.71
CA LEU A 7 43.62 36.79 33.39
C LEU A 7 43.48 35.77 32.25
N TRP A 8 42.80 34.66 32.51
CA TRP A 8 42.32 33.76 31.46
C TRP A 8 40.91 34.20 31.07
N ARG A 9 40.75 34.69 29.82
CA ARG A 9 39.44 34.88 29.19
C ARG A 9 39.01 33.53 28.61
N VAL A 10 37.99 32.93 29.21
CA VAL A 10 37.25 31.80 28.62
C VAL A 10 36.33 32.39 27.56
N ALA A 11 36.66 32.20 26.28
CA ALA A 11 35.77 32.51 25.17
C ALA A 11 34.81 31.33 24.98
N CYS A 12 33.57 31.52 25.44
CA CYS A 12 32.48 30.56 25.24
C CYS A 12 31.89 30.78 23.85
N CYS A 13 32.36 30.02 22.85
CA CYS A 13 31.68 29.93 21.55
C CYS A 13 30.45 29.02 21.68
N ALA A 14 29.29 29.61 21.93
CA ALA A 14 28.02 28.93 21.77
C ALA A 14 27.68 28.85 20.27
N ALA A 15 27.99 27.72 19.64
CA ALA A 15 27.47 27.40 18.32
C ALA A 15 26.02 26.92 18.49
N LEU A 16 25.04 27.81 18.24
CA LEU A 16 23.66 27.38 18.01
C LEU A 16 23.60 26.70 16.64
N SER A 17 23.63 25.38 16.63
CA SER A 17 23.21 24.60 15.46
C SER A 17 21.68 24.67 15.36
N ALA A 18 21.18 25.50 14.45
CA ALA A 18 19.79 25.43 14.03
C ALA A 18 19.59 24.14 13.22
N ALA A 19 19.06 23.11 13.87
CA ALA A 19 18.56 21.93 13.16
C ALA A 19 17.28 22.34 12.42
N ALA A 20 17.42 22.66 11.13
CA ALA A 20 16.28 22.75 10.24
C ALA A 20 15.73 21.33 10.04
N SER A 21 14.70 20.95 10.78
CA SER A 21 13.90 19.78 10.47
C SER A 21 13.23 20.02 9.12
N ALA A 22 13.82 19.49 8.04
CA ALA A 22 13.12 19.33 6.80
C ALA A 22 11.94 18.39 7.08
N ILE A 23 10.73 18.95 7.09
CA ILE A 23 9.51 18.14 7.02
C ILE A 23 9.53 17.56 5.61
N ALA A 24 10.11 16.36 5.49
CA ALA A 24 9.92 15.57 4.28
C ALA A 24 8.40 15.40 4.14
N SER A 25 7.82 15.93 3.07
CA SER A 25 6.46 15.63 2.70
C SER A 25 6.38 14.12 2.54
N ALA A 26 5.89 13.41 3.56
CA ALA A 26 5.68 11.98 3.48
C ALA A 26 4.76 11.76 2.28
N GLN A 27 5.29 11.16 1.20
CA GLN A 27 4.46 10.74 0.09
C GLN A 27 3.49 9.72 0.67
N ILE A 28 2.19 9.99 0.54
CA ILE A 28 1.17 9.01 0.91
C ILE A 28 1.44 7.78 0.02
N PRO A 29 1.66 6.60 0.62
CA PRO A 29 1.85 5.36 -0.12
C PRO A 29 0.71 5.19 -1.13
N LEU A 30 1.02 4.75 -2.36
CA LEU A 30 0.01 4.55 -3.40
C LEU A 30 -1.14 3.66 -2.89
N THR A 31 -0.78 2.63 -2.14
CA THR A 31 -1.72 1.66 -1.56
C THR A 31 -2.51 2.19 -0.36
N GLN A 32 -2.34 3.47 0.00
CA GLN A 32 -3.20 4.21 0.92
C GLN A 32 -4.11 5.22 0.21
N VAL A 33 -3.97 5.38 -1.12
CA VAL A 33 -4.85 6.21 -1.93
C VAL A 33 -6.17 5.47 -2.15
N GLU A 34 -7.28 6.18 -1.91
CA GLU A 34 -8.65 5.67 -2.05
C GLU A 34 -8.89 5.02 -3.42
N GLY A 35 -9.66 3.94 -3.43
CA GLY A 35 -10.03 3.20 -4.63
C GLY A 35 -10.15 1.71 -4.38
N SER A 36 -11.11 1.06 -5.05
CA SER A 36 -11.17 -0.42 -5.09
C SER A 36 -10.32 -1.00 -6.22
N ARG A 37 -9.72 -0.16 -7.06
CA ARG A 37 -8.86 -0.56 -8.17
C ARG A 37 -7.74 0.45 -8.34
N PHE A 38 -6.62 -0.02 -8.86
CA PHE A 38 -5.56 0.85 -9.34
C PHE A 38 -5.97 1.48 -10.67
N GLU A 39 -6.01 2.80 -10.72
CA GLU A 39 -6.33 3.55 -11.94
C GLU A 39 -5.13 4.34 -12.44
N CYS A 40 -4.84 4.19 -13.73
CA CYS A 40 -3.98 5.10 -14.46
C CYS A 40 -4.89 6.05 -15.22
N GLY A 41 -4.81 7.36 -14.94
CA GLY A 41 -5.72 8.42 -15.43
C GLY A 41 -5.74 8.64 -16.96
N GLY A 42 -6.00 7.59 -17.73
CA GLY A 42 -5.87 7.50 -19.18
C GLY A 42 -4.50 7.00 -19.63
N GLY A 43 -4.47 6.21 -20.71
CA GLY A 43 -3.22 5.77 -21.38
C GLY A 43 -2.87 4.29 -21.20
N ASN A 44 -1.65 3.94 -21.58
CA ASN A 44 -1.12 2.58 -21.46
C ASN A 44 -0.79 2.29 -19.99
N ILE A 45 -1.50 1.35 -19.37
CA ILE A 45 -1.30 0.95 -17.97
C ILE A 45 0.15 0.52 -17.68
N ALA A 46 0.82 -0.16 -18.62
CA ALA A 46 2.21 -0.59 -18.47
C ALA A 46 3.18 0.59 -18.34
N ALA A 47 2.94 1.68 -19.09
CA ALA A 47 3.75 2.89 -18.98
C ALA A 47 3.51 3.63 -17.65
N CYS A 48 2.28 3.57 -17.14
CA CYS A 48 1.91 4.17 -15.87
C CYS A 48 2.54 3.43 -14.68
N VAL A 49 2.44 2.10 -14.62
CA VAL A 49 3.10 1.29 -13.56
C VAL A 49 4.62 1.38 -13.64
N ASP A 50 5.21 1.41 -14.82
CA ASP A 50 6.65 1.65 -15.01
C ASP A 50 7.08 3.01 -14.43
N GLY A 51 6.26 4.06 -14.61
CA GLY A 51 6.49 5.36 -13.98
C GLY A 51 6.34 5.37 -12.46
N TRP A 52 5.49 4.51 -11.89
CA TRP A 52 5.40 4.30 -10.44
C TRP A 52 6.62 3.55 -9.90
N GLU A 53 6.98 2.44 -10.53
CA GLU A 53 8.13 1.65 -10.13
C GLU A 53 9.43 2.45 -10.18
N LYS A 54 9.66 3.20 -11.26
CA LYS A 54 10.88 4.04 -11.36
C LYS A 54 11.01 5.01 -10.20
N ARG A 55 9.91 5.65 -9.80
CA ARG A 55 9.91 6.55 -8.63
C ARG A 55 10.23 5.79 -7.34
N LEU A 56 9.71 4.57 -7.18
CA LEU A 56 9.99 3.74 -6.02
C LEU A 56 11.45 3.27 -6.00
N ILE A 57 12.00 2.83 -7.12
CA ILE A 57 13.41 2.45 -7.27
C ILE A 57 14.32 3.66 -6.97
N ASP A 58 14.01 4.83 -7.52
CA ASP A 58 14.79 6.04 -7.29
C ASP A 58 14.78 6.48 -5.82
N ALA A 59 13.66 6.26 -5.12
CA ALA A 59 13.53 6.51 -3.69
C ALA A 59 14.24 5.43 -2.84
N HIS A 60 14.36 4.20 -3.34
CA HIS A 60 14.90 3.05 -2.61
C HIS A 60 15.96 2.25 -3.41
N PRO A 61 17.04 2.88 -3.91
CA PRO A 61 17.97 2.24 -4.86
C PRO A 61 18.83 1.13 -4.24
N GLY A 62 18.88 1.07 -2.90
CA GLY A 62 19.56 0.00 -2.15
C GLY A 62 18.68 -1.23 -1.89
N GLU A 63 17.38 -1.13 -2.14
CA GLU A 63 16.38 -2.13 -1.74
C GLU A 63 15.68 -2.77 -2.94
N ILE A 64 15.49 -2.02 -4.04
CA ILE A 64 14.78 -2.47 -5.24
C ILE A 64 15.59 -2.08 -6.47
N ARG A 65 15.69 -2.98 -7.45
CA ARG A 65 16.35 -2.70 -8.72
C ARG A 65 15.81 -3.58 -9.85
N ARG A 66 16.15 -3.21 -11.09
CA ARG A 66 16.02 -4.08 -12.25
C ARG A 66 17.36 -4.71 -12.58
N THR A 67 17.37 -5.99 -12.94
CA THR A 67 18.57 -6.65 -13.52
C THR A 67 18.77 -6.21 -14.97
N ALA A 68 19.91 -6.57 -15.57
CA ALA A 68 20.20 -6.25 -16.97
C ALA A 68 19.17 -6.84 -17.93
N ASP A 69 18.62 -8.01 -17.60
CA ASP A 69 17.61 -8.72 -18.39
C ASP A 69 16.18 -8.29 -18.04
N GLY A 70 16.02 -7.29 -17.15
CA GLY A 70 14.74 -6.67 -16.83
C GLY A 70 14.01 -7.24 -15.61
N TRP A 71 14.54 -8.28 -14.95
CA TRP A 71 13.90 -8.87 -13.77
C TRP A 71 13.82 -7.86 -12.61
N LEU A 72 12.68 -7.84 -11.91
CA LEU A 72 12.54 -7.13 -10.66
C LEU A 72 13.33 -7.87 -9.57
N SER A 73 14.35 -7.23 -9.03
CA SER A 73 15.18 -7.78 -7.96
C SER A 73 15.01 -6.95 -6.69
N VAL A 74 14.72 -7.63 -5.59
CA VAL A 74 14.40 -7.03 -4.30
C VAL A 74 15.34 -7.57 -3.24
N LYS A 75 15.89 -6.67 -2.42
CA LYS A 75 16.72 -7.03 -1.28
C LYS A 75 15.84 -7.46 -0.12
N LEU A 76 16.14 -8.62 0.46
CA LEU A 76 15.51 -9.15 1.65
C LEU A 76 16.15 -8.57 2.92
N ALA A 77 15.48 -8.74 4.05
CA ALA A 77 15.92 -8.23 5.35
C ALA A 77 17.26 -8.83 5.81
N ASP A 78 17.61 -10.03 5.33
CA ASP A 78 18.90 -10.68 5.60
C ASP A 78 20.04 -10.13 4.71
N GLY A 79 19.74 -9.21 3.79
CA GLY A 79 20.65 -8.59 2.85
C GLY A 79 20.82 -9.33 1.52
N ASN A 80 20.22 -10.53 1.37
CA ASN A 80 20.23 -11.26 0.11
C ASN A 80 19.29 -10.62 -0.90
N TRP A 81 19.54 -10.85 -2.19
CA TRP A 81 18.65 -10.42 -3.26
C TRP A 81 17.80 -11.60 -3.72
N THR A 82 16.53 -11.34 -3.99
CA THR A 82 15.62 -12.27 -4.66
C THR A 82 15.11 -11.65 -5.96
N GLU A 83 14.82 -12.48 -6.95
CA GLU A 83 14.13 -12.05 -8.17
C GLU A 83 12.65 -12.39 -8.04
N VAL A 84 11.79 -11.46 -8.47
CA VAL A 84 10.34 -11.62 -8.40
C VAL A 84 9.81 -12.16 -9.73
N GLY A 85 9.00 -13.20 -9.64
CA GLY A 85 8.42 -13.90 -10.79
C GLY A 85 9.34 -14.97 -11.36
N ASP A 86 8.81 -15.77 -12.28
CA ASP A 86 9.50 -16.91 -12.91
C ASP A 86 9.30 -16.99 -14.43
N GLU A 87 8.27 -16.33 -14.97
CA GLU A 87 7.91 -16.47 -16.39
C GLU A 87 8.28 -15.26 -17.27
N CYS A 88 8.28 -14.04 -16.71
CA CYS A 88 8.46 -12.82 -17.50
C CYS A 88 9.26 -11.75 -16.72
N PRO A 89 10.46 -11.36 -17.20
CA PRO A 89 11.32 -10.38 -16.53
C PRO A 89 10.65 -9.03 -16.34
N THR A 90 9.87 -8.58 -17.33
CA THR A 90 9.29 -7.23 -17.38
C THR A 90 7.82 -7.17 -16.98
N CYS A 91 7.26 -8.25 -16.41
CA CYS A 91 5.84 -8.32 -16.10
C CYS A 91 5.50 -7.99 -14.65
N HIS A 92 6.49 -7.98 -13.74
CA HIS A 92 6.29 -7.68 -12.32
C HIS A 92 6.82 -6.28 -12.02
N PHE A 93 6.01 -5.42 -11.41
CA PHE A 93 6.37 -4.04 -11.10
C PHE A 93 6.19 -3.75 -9.60
N ALA A 94 7.23 -3.19 -8.98
CA ALA A 94 7.17 -2.76 -7.59
C ALA A 94 6.32 -1.48 -7.48
N MET A 95 5.28 -1.52 -6.66
CA MET A 95 4.30 -0.43 -6.57
C MET A 95 4.42 0.37 -5.28
N ASP A 96 4.75 -0.28 -4.17
CA ASP A 96 4.80 0.39 -2.87
C ASP A 96 5.60 -0.41 -1.82
N LEU A 97 6.22 0.28 -0.86
CA LEU A 97 6.89 -0.30 0.30
C LEU A 97 6.15 0.06 1.58
N LEU A 98 5.91 -0.95 2.42
CA LEU A 98 4.89 -0.88 3.47
C LEU A 98 5.38 -1.54 4.76
N GLN A 99 4.83 -1.09 5.89
CA GLN A 99 5.24 -1.49 7.24
C GLN A 99 6.76 -1.41 7.44
N ASP A 100 7.33 -0.20 7.40
CA ASP A 100 8.79 0.01 7.54
C ASP A 100 9.58 -0.84 6.54
N ASP A 101 9.13 -0.80 5.28
CA ASP A 101 9.65 -1.56 4.15
C ASP A 101 9.61 -3.09 4.30
N ARG A 102 8.85 -3.66 5.25
CA ARG A 102 8.69 -5.12 5.38
C ARG A 102 8.02 -5.74 4.16
N PHE A 103 6.97 -5.11 3.65
CA PHE A 103 6.19 -5.64 2.55
C PHE A 103 6.38 -4.80 1.30
N LEU A 104 6.52 -5.48 0.15
CA LEU A 104 6.48 -4.85 -1.16
C LEU A 104 5.19 -5.28 -1.87
N ALA A 105 4.35 -4.30 -2.21
CA ALA A 105 3.21 -4.52 -3.08
C ALA A 105 3.69 -4.55 -4.53
N ILE A 106 3.26 -5.58 -5.27
CA ILE A 106 3.70 -5.85 -6.64
C ILE A 106 2.46 -6.00 -7.51
N ILE A 107 2.46 -5.32 -8.65
CA ILE A 107 1.49 -5.57 -9.72
C ILE A 107 2.16 -6.42 -10.78
N ALA A 108 1.45 -7.45 -11.26
CA ALA A 108 1.97 -8.39 -12.23
C ALA A 108 1.03 -8.50 -13.44
N PHE A 109 1.62 -8.51 -14.63
CA PHE A 109 0.91 -8.68 -15.90
C PHE A 109 1.05 -10.12 -16.38
N GLY A 110 -0.03 -10.89 -16.30
CA GLY A 110 -0.16 -12.16 -17.00
C GLY A 110 -0.56 -11.96 -18.45
N GLU A 111 -0.71 -13.06 -19.19
CA GLU A 111 -1.14 -13.02 -20.61
C GLU A 111 -2.51 -12.36 -20.79
N GLU A 112 -3.45 -12.65 -19.89
CA GLU A 112 -4.84 -12.19 -20.00
C GLU A 112 -5.30 -11.33 -18.82
N ASN A 113 -4.54 -11.30 -17.73
CA ASN A 113 -4.99 -10.71 -16.46
C ASN A 113 -3.89 -9.92 -15.76
N ILE A 114 -4.32 -8.97 -14.94
CA ILE A 114 -3.45 -8.27 -13.99
C ILE A 114 -3.76 -8.81 -12.61
N TYR A 115 -2.73 -9.16 -11.85
CA TYR A 115 -2.87 -9.63 -10.49
C TYR A 115 -1.94 -8.86 -9.56
N TRP A 116 -2.24 -8.93 -8.27
CA TRP A 116 -1.47 -8.28 -7.22
C TRP A 116 -0.78 -9.34 -6.38
N GLN A 117 0.42 -9.02 -5.92
CA GLN A 117 1.19 -9.88 -5.05
C GLN A 117 1.77 -9.06 -3.91
N LEU A 118 2.00 -9.73 -2.80
CA LEU A 118 2.68 -9.19 -1.64
C LEU A 118 3.95 -9.99 -1.37
N LEU A 119 5.10 -9.35 -1.47
CA LEU A 119 6.38 -9.94 -1.07
C LEU A 119 6.66 -9.57 0.40
N ASP A 120 6.74 -10.58 1.27
CA ASP A 120 7.32 -10.41 2.62
C ASP A 120 8.85 -10.42 2.50
N ARG A 121 9.48 -9.24 2.61
CA ARG A 121 10.92 -9.08 2.47
C ARG A 121 11.71 -9.69 3.63
N ARG A 122 11.06 -10.05 4.73
CA ARG A 122 11.71 -10.79 5.83
C ARG A 122 11.94 -12.25 5.46
N THR A 123 11.03 -12.86 4.72
CA THR A 123 11.08 -14.30 4.40
C THR A 123 11.33 -14.59 2.93
N GLY A 124 11.24 -13.58 2.06
CA GLY A 124 11.22 -13.75 0.61
C GLY A 124 9.95 -14.42 0.09
N ARG A 125 8.88 -14.47 0.90
CA ARG A 125 7.65 -15.19 0.51
C ARG A 125 6.76 -14.27 -0.30
N LEU A 126 6.43 -14.70 -1.51
CA LEU A 126 5.44 -14.06 -2.36
C LEU A 126 4.06 -14.63 -2.05
N THR A 127 3.03 -13.79 -2.01
CA THR A 127 1.64 -14.20 -1.78
C THR A 127 0.74 -13.48 -2.76
N ASP A 128 -0.01 -14.25 -3.54
CA ASP A 128 -0.99 -13.70 -4.48
C ASP A 128 -2.17 -13.08 -3.73
N LEU A 129 -2.68 -11.99 -4.27
CA LEU A 129 -3.83 -11.26 -3.78
C LEU A 129 -4.91 -11.22 -4.86
N GLU A 130 -6.15 -11.44 -4.44
CA GLU A 130 -7.32 -11.49 -5.33
C GLU A 130 -7.73 -10.10 -5.88
N GLY A 131 -7.04 -9.01 -5.49
CA GLY A 131 -7.30 -7.67 -5.99
C GLY A 131 -6.33 -6.61 -5.49
N TYR A 132 -6.61 -5.33 -5.80
CA TYR A 132 -5.79 -4.20 -5.39
C TYR A 132 -5.73 -4.09 -3.85
N PRO A 133 -4.54 -4.15 -3.24
CA PRO A 133 -4.42 -4.06 -1.79
C PRO A 133 -4.45 -2.61 -1.33
N LEU A 134 -5.42 -2.29 -0.47
CA LEU A 134 -5.47 -1.02 0.24
C LEU A 134 -5.04 -1.22 1.70
N PHE A 135 -3.97 -0.57 2.14
CA PHE A 135 -3.40 -0.78 3.48
C PHE A 135 -4.03 0.16 4.51
N SER A 136 -4.24 -0.36 5.72
CA SER A 136 -4.68 0.47 6.84
C SER A 136 -3.63 1.54 7.19
N PRO A 137 -4.02 2.64 7.85
CA PRO A 137 -3.09 3.70 8.22
C PRO A 137 -1.92 3.26 9.10
N ASP A 138 -2.13 2.26 9.98
CA ASP A 138 -1.06 1.62 10.77
C ASP A 138 -0.28 0.54 10.00
N GLY A 139 -0.64 0.29 8.74
CA GLY A 139 -0.09 -0.73 7.89
C GLY A 139 -0.41 -2.16 8.32
N GLN A 140 -1.15 -2.41 9.39
CA GLN A 140 -1.37 -3.75 9.97
C GLN A 140 -2.43 -4.59 9.24
N LYS A 141 -3.18 -3.99 8.32
CA LYS A 141 -4.28 -4.65 7.62
C LYS A 141 -4.29 -4.29 6.14
N ILE A 142 -4.90 -5.16 5.35
CA ILE A 142 -5.22 -4.91 3.95
C ILE A 142 -6.72 -5.05 3.77
N ALA A 143 -7.33 -4.12 3.04
CA ALA A 143 -8.66 -4.24 2.48
C ALA A 143 -8.55 -4.48 0.97
N ILE A 144 -9.29 -5.46 0.46
CA ILE A 144 -9.33 -5.79 -0.97
C ILE A 144 -10.79 -5.78 -1.40
N GLY A 145 -11.10 -4.95 -2.40
CA GLY A 145 -12.39 -4.95 -3.09
C GLY A 145 -12.26 -5.70 -4.40
N GLU A 146 -12.98 -6.81 -4.53
CA GLU A 146 -13.06 -7.59 -5.76
C GLU A 146 -14.32 -7.21 -6.53
N ARG A 147 -14.12 -6.80 -7.79
CA ARG A 147 -15.19 -6.71 -8.76
C ARG A 147 -14.84 -7.56 -9.97
N ASP A 148 -15.57 -8.65 -10.17
CA ASP A 148 -15.39 -9.58 -11.27
C ASP A 148 -16.77 -9.89 -11.89
N GLU A 149 -16.84 -9.92 -13.23
CA GLU A 149 -18.06 -10.28 -13.94
C GLU A 149 -18.32 -11.78 -13.93
N MET A 150 -17.28 -12.59 -13.75
CA MET A 150 -17.31 -14.05 -13.77
C MET A 150 -17.23 -14.69 -12.38
N ASN A 151 -16.72 -13.95 -11.37
CA ASN A 151 -16.59 -14.42 -10.00
C ASN A 151 -17.47 -13.62 -9.02
N ALA A 152 -17.68 -14.16 -7.82
CA ALA A 152 -18.44 -13.46 -6.79
C ALA A 152 -17.65 -12.24 -6.29
N ASN A 153 -18.25 -11.05 -6.39
CA ASN A 153 -17.67 -9.85 -5.79
C ASN A 153 -17.53 -10.00 -4.28
N ALA A 154 -16.43 -9.53 -3.75
CA ALA A 154 -16.09 -9.66 -2.34
C ALA A 154 -15.45 -8.38 -1.81
N LEU A 155 -15.65 -8.17 -0.51
CA LEU A 155 -14.82 -7.28 0.29
C LEU A 155 -14.08 -8.12 1.32
N ASP A 156 -12.78 -8.25 1.15
CA ASP A 156 -11.91 -9.02 2.04
C ASP A 156 -11.09 -8.10 2.93
N ILE A 157 -10.92 -8.49 4.20
CA ILE A 157 -9.94 -7.87 5.12
C ILE A 157 -8.92 -8.92 5.54
N TYR A 158 -7.65 -8.55 5.46
CA TYR A 158 -6.53 -9.37 5.90
C TYR A 158 -5.81 -8.68 7.06
N ASP A 159 -5.43 -9.46 8.06
CA ASP A 159 -4.43 -9.07 9.05
C ASP A 159 -3.03 -9.44 8.52
N LEU A 160 -2.09 -8.52 8.62
CA LEU A 160 -0.68 -8.80 8.31
C LEU A 160 0.00 -9.35 9.55
N THR A 161 0.27 -10.66 9.53
CA THR A 161 0.91 -11.37 10.63
C THR A 161 2.36 -11.71 10.31
N ASP A 162 3.10 -12.26 11.27
CA ASP A 162 4.43 -12.82 11.02
C ASP A 162 4.40 -14.00 10.03
N ALA A 163 3.30 -14.73 9.98
CA ALA A 163 3.09 -15.77 8.99
C ALA A 163 2.57 -15.21 7.64
N GLY A 164 2.55 -13.88 7.47
CA GLY A 164 2.02 -13.14 6.31
C GLY A 164 0.52 -12.83 6.40
N PRO A 165 -0.13 -12.47 5.27
CA PRO A 165 -1.53 -12.04 5.29
C PRO A 165 -2.47 -13.19 5.67
N VAL A 166 -3.39 -12.93 6.60
CA VAL A 166 -4.43 -13.87 7.04
C VAL A 166 -5.79 -13.19 6.88
N ARG A 167 -6.69 -13.81 6.09
CA ARG A 167 -8.04 -13.27 5.90
C ARG A 167 -8.85 -13.37 7.19
N VAL A 168 -9.32 -12.23 7.70
CA VAL A 168 -10.12 -12.12 8.93
C VAL A 168 -11.57 -11.72 8.67
N PHE A 169 -11.88 -11.27 7.46
CA PHE A 169 -13.24 -11.00 7.01
C PHE A 169 -13.34 -11.31 5.51
N ARG A 170 -14.48 -11.87 5.11
CA ARG A 170 -14.89 -12.02 3.72
C ARG A 170 -16.37 -11.68 3.61
N GLY A 171 -16.66 -10.54 3.01
CA GLY A 171 -18.01 -10.10 2.70
C GLY A 171 -18.45 -10.63 1.34
N ILE A 172 -18.64 -11.94 1.20
CA ILE A 172 -19.36 -12.50 0.04
C ILE A 172 -20.86 -12.36 0.34
N LEU A 173 -21.62 -11.69 -0.53
CA LEU A 173 -23.08 -11.83 -0.54
C LEU A 173 -23.45 -12.64 -1.79
N PRO A 174 -23.84 -13.92 -1.65
CA PRO A 174 -23.91 -14.89 -2.75
C PRO A 174 -24.91 -14.61 -3.88
N THR A 175 -25.71 -13.55 -3.79
CA THR A 175 -26.87 -13.34 -4.68
C THR A 175 -27.17 -11.89 -5.00
N GLU A 176 -26.30 -10.95 -4.66
CA GLU A 176 -26.61 -9.54 -4.87
C GLU A 176 -25.76 -8.98 -6.02
N ASP A 177 -26.43 -8.31 -6.94
CA ASP A 177 -25.85 -7.47 -8.00
C ASP A 177 -25.11 -6.29 -7.37
N TRP A 178 -24.03 -6.53 -6.61
CA TRP A 178 -23.21 -5.46 -6.05
C TRP A 178 -21.73 -5.79 -6.03
N ALA A 179 -20.91 -4.74 -5.98
CA ALA A 179 -19.48 -4.79 -5.74
C ALA A 179 -19.04 -3.58 -4.90
N PRO A 180 -17.98 -3.70 -4.07
CA PRO A 180 -17.39 -2.55 -3.41
C PRO A 180 -16.68 -1.66 -4.43
N GLN A 181 -17.00 -0.37 -4.41
CA GLN A 181 -16.31 0.68 -5.16
C GLN A 181 -15.78 1.74 -4.21
N GLN A 182 -14.82 2.54 -4.67
CA GLN A 182 -14.22 3.62 -3.88
C GLN A 182 -13.86 3.17 -2.46
N LEU A 183 -13.06 2.10 -2.35
CA LEU A 183 -12.66 1.56 -1.07
C LEU A 183 -11.65 2.51 -0.39
N CYS A 184 -11.79 2.74 0.91
CA CYS A 184 -10.82 3.53 1.68
C CYS A 184 -10.75 3.08 3.13
N TRP A 185 -9.63 3.35 3.79
CA TRP A 185 -9.53 3.26 5.25
C TRP A 185 -9.86 4.61 5.86
N VAL A 186 -10.97 4.68 6.60
CA VAL A 186 -11.35 5.85 7.42
C VAL A 186 -10.52 5.89 8.71
N SER A 187 -10.24 4.71 9.27
CA SER A 187 -9.34 4.50 10.42
C SER A 187 -8.90 3.04 10.44
N ASN A 188 -7.97 2.64 11.31
CA ASN A 188 -7.53 1.23 11.43
C ASN A 188 -8.66 0.22 11.74
N THR A 189 -9.86 0.70 12.08
CA THR A 189 -11.03 -0.13 12.44
C THR A 189 -12.27 0.15 11.58
N ILE A 190 -12.16 1.05 10.60
CA ILE A 190 -13.29 1.45 9.74
C ILE A 190 -12.81 1.53 8.30
N VAL A 191 -13.45 0.73 7.44
CA VAL A 191 -13.28 0.77 5.99
C VAL A 191 -14.54 1.36 5.38
N GLY A 192 -14.41 2.47 4.66
CA GLY A 192 -15.49 3.06 3.87
C GLY A 192 -15.51 2.48 2.45
N TYR A 193 -16.69 2.31 1.89
CA TYR A 193 -16.86 1.96 0.48
C TYR A 193 -18.23 2.39 -0.04
N GLU A 194 -18.38 2.39 -1.36
CA GLU A 194 -19.66 2.51 -2.03
C GLU A 194 -20.12 1.14 -2.52
N ARG A 195 -21.33 0.73 -2.14
CA ARG A 195 -22.01 -0.44 -2.70
C ARG A 195 -22.59 -0.06 -4.06
N ALA A 196 -21.90 -0.42 -5.12
CA ALA A 196 -22.36 -0.20 -6.49
C ALA A 196 -22.99 -1.45 -7.07
N LYS A 197 -23.91 -1.31 -8.03
CA LYS A 197 -24.47 -2.48 -8.73
C LYS A 197 -23.49 -3.07 -9.73
N THR A 198 -23.53 -4.39 -9.93
CA THR A 198 -22.67 -5.08 -10.90
C THR A 198 -22.92 -4.64 -12.34
N ASP A 199 -24.18 -4.39 -12.70
CA ASP A 199 -24.61 -3.91 -14.01
C ASP A 199 -24.44 -2.39 -14.20
N ALA A 200 -24.12 -1.67 -13.13
CA ALA A 200 -23.90 -0.23 -13.20
C ALA A 200 -22.50 0.07 -13.77
N PRO A 201 -22.40 1.10 -14.64
CA PRO A 201 -21.11 1.68 -15.01
C PRO A 201 -20.25 2.01 -13.77
N TYR A 202 -18.93 1.82 -13.88
CA TYR A 202 -17.96 2.08 -12.80
C TYR A 202 -17.98 3.52 -12.28
N ASP A 203 -18.44 4.47 -13.09
CA ASP A 203 -18.52 5.90 -12.78
C ASP A 203 -19.81 6.29 -12.05
N LYS A 204 -20.76 5.37 -11.88
CA LYS A 204 -21.97 5.64 -11.10
C LYS A 204 -21.72 5.40 -9.61
N PRO A 205 -21.89 6.43 -8.76
CA PRO A 205 -21.73 6.28 -7.32
C PRO A 205 -22.66 5.23 -6.75
N GLY A 206 -22.14 4.43 -5.83
CA GLY A 206 -22.91 3.44 -5.07
C GLY A 206 -23.58 4.04 -3.83
N ALA A 207 -24.28 3.20 -3.07
CA ALA A 207 -24.76 3.58 -1.74
C ALA A 207 -23.59 3.52 -0.74
N PRO A 208 -23.31 4.57 0.03
CA PRO A 208 -22.20 4.55 0.97
C PRO A 208 -22.45 3.55 2.11
N GLU A 209 -21.43 2.76 2.40
CA GLU A 209 -21.40 1.79 3.48
C GLU A 209 -20.06 1.85 4.22
N ALA A 210 -20.05 1.29 5.42
CA ALA A 210 -18.83 1.12 6.18
C ALA A 210 -18.74 -0.30 6.74
N LEU A 211 -17.55 -0.89 6.68
CA LEU A 211 -17.18 -2.07 7.45
C LEU A 211 -16.51 -1.61 8.74
N VAL A 212 -17.08 -1.98 9.89
CA VAL A 212 -16.62 -1.53 11.22
C VAL A 212 -16.16 -2.73 12.04
N PHE A 213 -14.94 -2.64 12.58
CA PHE A 213 -14.39 -3.58 13.54
C PHE A 213 -14.72 -3.14 14.96
N ARG A 214 -15.51 -3.95 15.67
CA ARG A 214 -15.88 -3.70 17.06
C ARG A 214 -16.01 -5.03 17.79
N ASP A 215 -15.55 -5.08 19.03
CA ASP A 215 -15.67 -6.26 19.90
C ASP A 215 -15.10 -7.54 19.24
N GLY A 216 -13.98 -7.40 18.52
CA GLY A 216 -13.29 -8.51 17.85
C GLY A 216 -13.95 -8.99 16.54
N LYS A 217 -14.94 -8.27 16.01
CA LYS A 217 -15.69 -8.68 14.83
C LYS A 217 -15.89 -7.54 13.84
N TRP A 218 -15.76 -7.87 12.55
CA TRP A 218 -16.12 -7.01 11.44
C TRP A 218 -17.63 -7.11 11.13
N SER A 219 -18.27 -5.97 10.91
CA SER A 219 -19.70 -5.90 10.55
C SER A 219 -19.97 -4.77 9.56
N ILE A 220 -20.86 -5.03 8.60
CA ILE A 220 -21.33 -4.04 7.63
C ILE A 220 -22.32 -3.11 8.32
N GLN A 221 -22.19 -1.81 8.05
CA GLN A 221 -23.02 -0.74 8.58
C GLN A 221 -23.57 0.09 7.41
N PRO A 222 -24.78 -0.21 6.92
CA PRO A 222 -25.39 0.52 5.82
C PRO A 222 -25.64 2.00 6.15
N GLY A 223 -25.50 2.89 5.17
CA GLY A 223 -25.86 4.31 5.31
C GLY A 223 -24.93 5.12 6.22
N LYS A 224 -23.74 4.60 6.55
CA LYS A 224 -22.66 5.39 7.17
C LYS A 224 -21.80 6.02 6.09
N ALA A 225 -21.22 7.19 6.39
CA ALA A 225 -20.38 7.93 5.46
C ALA A 225 -19.31 7.02 4.85
N GLY A 226 -19.30 6.92 3.51
CA GLY A 226 -18.26 6.23 2.75
C GLY A 226 -16.93 6.96 2.89
N CYS A 227 -16.15 7.07 1.82
CA CYS A 227 -14.82 7.69 1.90
C CYS A 227 -14.81 9.18 2.24
N SER A 228 -15.96 9.84 2.21
CA SER A 228 -16.13 11.27 2.50
C SER A 228 -16.00 11.68 3.97
N LEU A 229 -15.19 11.00 4.80
CA LEU A 229 -14.85 11.46 6.16
C LEU A 229 -13.62 12.37 6.20
N THR A 230 -13.10 12.76 5.04
CA THR A 230 -11.93 13.63 4.85
C THR A 230 -12.27 14.86 4.00
N SER A 231 -13.14 15.72 4.53
CA SER A 231 -13.14 17.15 4.18
C SER A 231 -13.33 18.01 5.42
#